data_AF-A0A1B2F584-F1
#
_entry.id   AF-A0A1B2F584-F1
#
_cell.length_a   1.000
_cell.length_b   1.000
_cell.length_c   1.000
_cell.angle_alpha   90.00
_cell.angle_beta   90.00
_cell.angle_gamma   90.00
#
_symmetry.space_group_name_H-M   'P 1'
#
loop_
_entity.id
_entity.type
_entity.pdbx_description
1 polymer ?
#
loop_
_entity_poly.entity_id
_entity_poly.type
_entity_poly.pdbx_seq_one_letter_code
_entity_poly.pdbx_strand_id
1 'polypeptide(L)' 'MPITSAKHSIATPVSLSQRVVIAVGASLLGLCLVYFAGFSHIEAVHNAAHDTRHSAAFPCH' A
#
# COMPACT_ATOMS: atom_id res chain seq x y z
N MET A 1 -28.01 -34.84 4.49
CA MET A 1 -27.54 -33.50 4.07
C MET A 1 -26.02 -33.54 4.10
N PRO A 2 -25.29 -33.32 2.99
CA PRO A 2 -23.86 -33.57 2.93
C PRO A 2 -23.05 -32.43 3.56
N ILE A 3 -22.07 -32.80 4.38
CA ILE A 3 -21.01 -31.90 4.85
C ILE A 3 -20.14 -31.49 3.66
N THR A 4 -20.23 -30.22 3.25
CA THR A 4 -19.31 -29.65 2.27
C THR A 4 -17.92 -29.59 2.91
N SER A 5 -17.00 -30.40 2.39
CA SER A 5 -15.58 -30.35 2.74
C SER A 5 -14.97 -29.09 2.14
N ALA A 6 -14.40 -28.22 2.98
CA ALA A 6 -13.67 -27.06 2.53
C ALA A 6 -12.38 -27.52 1.82
N LYS A 7 -12.23 -27.15 0.54
CA LYS A 7 -10.98 -27.38 -0.20
C LYS A 7 -9.90 -26.49 0.41
N HIS A 8 -8.89 -27.09 1.02
CA HIS A 8 -7.70 -26.36 1.48
C HIS A 8 -6.91 -25.91 0.25
N SER A 9 -6.98 -24.62 -0.07
CA SER A 9 -6.18 -24.04 -1.14
C SER A 9 -4.72 -24.06 -0.71
N ILE A 10 -3.93 -24.94 -1.32
CA ILE A 10 -2.49 -25.01 -1.07
C ILE A 10 -1.88 -23.73 -1.67
N ALA A 11 -1.54 -22.78 -0.80
CA ALA A 11 -0.85 -21.57 -1.22
C ALA A 11 0.55 -21.92 -1.73
N THR A 12 0.94 -21.37 -2.89
CA THR A 12 2.30 -21.51 -3.40
C THR A 12 3.27 -20.80 -2.44
N PRO A 13 4.30 -21.50 -1.93
CA PRO A 13 5.24 -20.89 -1.02
C PRO A 13 6.05 -19.82 -1.75
N VAL A 14 5.92 -18.56 -1.30
CA VAL A 14 6.72 -17.45 -1.80
C VAL A 14 8.14 -17.60 -1.26
N SER A 15 9.13 -17.69 -2.17
CA SER A 15 10.54 -17.80 -1.78
C SER A 15 11.03 -16.55 -1.05
N LEU A 16 12.08 -16.70 -0.23
CA LEU A 16 12.66 -15.58 0.51
C LEU A 16 13.14 -14.46 -0.44
N SER A 17 13.74 -14.81 -1.58
CA SER A 17 14.14 -13.85 -2.60
C SER A 17 12.96 -13.04 -3.13
N GLN A 18 11.83 -13.69 -3.40
CA GLN A 18 10.62 -13.03 -3.87
C GLN A 18 10.03 -12.08 -2.82
N ARG A 19 10.07 -12.46 -1.53
CA ARG A 19 9.66 -11.57 -0.43
C ARG A 19 10.57 -10.35 -0.30
N VAL A 20 11.89 -10.52 -0.45
CA VAL A 20 12.85 -9.42 -0.39
C VAL A 20 12.64 -8.45 -1.54
N VAL A 21 12.45 -8.95 -2.76
CA VAL A 21 12.17 -8.09 -3.94
C VAL A 21 10.90 -7.27 -3.72
N ILE A 22 9.82 -7.89 -3.23
CA ILE A 22 8.57 -7.19 -2.92
C ILE A 22 8.78 -6.15 -1.81
N ALA A 23 9.50 -6.50 -0.75
CA ALA A 23 9.76 -5.60 0.38
C ALA A 23 10.61 -4.38 -0.04
N VAL A 24 11.66 -4.60 -0.84
CA VAL A 24 12.50 -3.51 -1.38
C VAL A 24 11.70 -2.65 -2.33
N GLY A 25 10.92 -3.24 -3.24
CA GLY A 25 10.06 -2.49 -4.16
C GLY A 25 9.03 -1.63 -3.44
N ALA A 26 8.37 -2.19 -2.42
CA ALA A 26 7.41 -1.46 -1.59
C ALA A 26 8.10 -0.32 -0.79
N SER A 27 9.30 -0.57 -0.27
CA SER A 27 10.07 0.44 0.48
C SER A 27 10.50 1.59 -0.41
N LEU A 28 10.98 1.31 -1.62
CA LEU A 28 11.34 2.33 -2.61
C LEU A 28 10.13 3.15 -3.03
N LEU A 29 9.00 2.49 -3.31
CA LEU A 29 7.75 3.18 -3.63
C LEU A 29 7.32 4.10 -2.49
N GLY A 30 7.33 3.61 -1.25
CA GLY A 30 7.00 4.42 -0.08
C GLY A 30 7.93 5.62 0.10
N LEU A 31 9.24 5.43 -0.10
CA LEU A 31 10.22 6.51 -0.03
C LEU A 31 9.99 7.56 -1.13
N CYS A 32 9.72 7.12 -2.36
CA CYS A 32 9.36 8.02 -3.46
C CYS A 32 8.11 8.84 -3.14
N LEU A 33 7.07 8.21 -2.59
CA LEU A 33 5.84 8.91 -2.22
C LEU A 33 6.09 9.95 -1.12
N VAL A 34 6.84 9.61 -0.07
CA VAL A 34 7.17 10.53 1.02
C VAL A 34 8.03 11.69 0.50
N TYR A 35 9.04 11.41 -0.32
CA TYR A 35 9.93 12.44 -0.84
C TYR A 35 9.21 13.37 -1.82
N PHE A 36 8.41 12.80 -2.73
CA PHE A 36 7.66 13.57 -3.72
C PHE A 36 6.55 14.41 -3.09
N ALA A 37 5.74 13.86 -2.18
CA ALA A 37 4.71 14.64 -1.49
C ALA A 37 5.31 15.64 -0.48
N GLY A 38 6.35 15.24 0.25
CA GLY A 38 6.94 16.02 1.34
C GLY A 38 7.89 17.14 0.90
N PHE A 39 8.64 16.95 -0.19
CA PHE A 39 9.68 17.89 -0.66
C PHE A 39 9.45 18.42 -2.08
N SER A 40 8.25 18.24 -2.64
CA SER A 40 7.90 18.85 -3.93
C SER A 40 7.98 20.37 -3.86
N HIS A 41 8.74 20.98 -4.77
CA HIS A 41 8.73 22.43 -5.05
C HIS A 41 7.45 22.90 -5.78
N ILE A 42 6.60 21.96 -6.18
CA ILE A 42 5.31 22.25 -6.80
C ILE A 42 4.30 22.35 -5.66
N GLU A 43 3.99 23.59 -5.29
CA GLU A 43 3.01 23.97 -4.24
C GLU A 43 1.70 23.17 -4.37
N ALA A 44 1.25 22.89 -5.60
CA ALA A 44 0.03 22.14 -5.88
C ALA A 44 0.09 20.67 -5.42
N VAL A 45 1.23 20.00 -5.55
CA VAL A 45 1.40 18.59 -5.11
C VAL A 45 1.46 18.52 -3.58
N HIS A 46 2.13 19.49 -2.96
CA HIS A 46 2.22 19.56 -1.50
C HIS A 46 0.85 19.89 -0.88
N ASN A 47 0.13 20.86 -1.45
CA ASN A 47 -1.23 21.21 -1.04
C ASN A 47 -2.20 20.06 -1.28
N ALA A 48 -2.13 19.35 -2.41
CA ALA A 48 -2.98 18.19 -2.67
C ALA A 48 -2.74 17.05 -1.66
N ALA A 49 -1.50 16.82 -1.23
CA ALA A 49 -1.19 15.86 -0.17
C ALA A 49 -1.76 16.29 1.20
N HIS A 50 -1.67 17.58 1.53
CA HIS A 50 -2.28 18.16 2.72
C HIS A 50 -3.82 18.11 2.69
N ASP A 51 -4.44 18.40 1.55
CA ASP A 51 -5.89 18.36 1.33
C ASP A 51 -6.43 16.92 1.38
N THR A 52 -5.65 15.95 0.87
CA THR A 52 -5.96 14.52 0.97
C THR A 52 -5.95 14.07 2.41
N ARG A 53 -5.02 14.53 3.26
CA ARG A 53 -5.01 14.18 4.69
C ARG A 53 -6.24 14.73 5.43
N HIS A 54 -6.68 15.94 5.08
CA HIS A 54 -7.94 16.51 5.62
C HIS A 54 -9.17 15.78 5.09
N SER A 55 -9.15 15.31 3.84
CA SER A 55 -10.25 14.56 3.22
C SER A 55 -10.29 13.08 3.64
N ALA A 56 -9.15 12.50 4.01
CA ALA A 56 -9.05 11.13 4.52
C ALA A 56 -9.59 11.00 5.96
N ALA A 57 -9.80 12.11 6.65
CA ALA A 57 -10.46 12.18 7.96
C ALA A 57 -11.97 12.41 7.85
N PHE A 58 -12.59 12.19 6.68
CA PHE A 58 -14.04 12.30 6.55
C PHE A 58 -14.73 11.25 7.44
N PRO A 59 -15.73 11.67 8.26
CA PRO A 59 -16.46 10.76 9.13
C PRO A 59 -17.21 9.73 8.28
N CYS A 60 -17.02 8.46 8.61
CA CYS A 60 -17.94 7.41 8.22
C CYS A 60 -19.28 7.73 8.91
N HIS A 61 -20.28 8.10 8.13
CA HIS A 61 -21.66 7.82 8.49
C HIS A 61 -22.06 6.51 7.84
#